data_AF-A0A0F9KYW5-F1
#
_entry.id   AF-A0A0F9KYW5-F1
#
_cell.length_a   1.000
_cell.length_b   1.000
_cell.length_c   1.000
_cell.angle_alpha   90.00
_cell.angle_beta   90.00
_cell.angle_gamma   90.00
#
_symmetry.space_group_name_H-M   'P 1'
#
loop_
_entity.id
_entity.type
_entity.pdbx_description
1 polymer ?
#
loop_
_entity_poly.entity_id
_entity_poly.type
_entity_poly.pdbx_seq_one_letter_code
_entity_poly.pdbx_strand_id
1 'polypeptide(L)' 'MNCRFCNAKLDFEFIDLINSPPSNSFLSKDQLNKPEKFYPLKLFMCDKCYLVQ' A
#
# COMPACT_ATOMS: atom_id res chain seq x y z
N MET A 1 10.41 1.48 -8.35
CA MET A 1 9.42 2.49 -7.91
C MET A 1 10.18 3.79 -7.66
N ASN A 2 9.63 4.94 -8.00
CA ASN A 2 10.28 6.24 -7.77
C ASN A 2 9.53 7.02 -6.70
N CYS A 3 10.25 7.83 -5.94
CA CYS A 3 9.68 8.73 -4.95
C CYS A 3 8.76 9.74 -5.65
N ARG A 4 7.50 9.81 -5.22
CA ARG A 4 6.48 10.70 -5.79
C ARG A 4 6.77 12.19 -5.60
N PHE A 5 7.71 12.55 -4.72
CA PHE A 5 8.10 13.93 -4.48
C PHE A 5 9.37 14.34 -5.24
N CYS A 6 10.48 13.62 -5.04
CA CYS A 6 11.79 14.00 -5.60
C CYS A 6 12.25 13.12 -6.78
N ASN A 7 11.44 12.14 -7.19
CA ASN A 7 11.71 11.20 -8.29
C ASN A 7 12.96 10.30 -8.11
N ALA A 8 13.62 10.31 -6.95
CA ALA A 8 14.69 9.37 -6.62
C ALA A 8 14.17 7.92 -6.59
N LYS A 9 15.04 6.96 -6.88
CA LYS A 9 14.71 5.52 -6.78
C LYS A 9 14.38 5.15 -5.33
N LEU A 10 13.32 4.39 -5.12
CA LEU A 10 12.97 3.83 -3.80
C LEU A 10 13.54 2.43 -3.67
N ASP A 11 14.46 2.25 -2.73
CA ASP A 11 15.13 0.98 -2.44
C ASP A 11 14.96 0.54 -0.97
N PHE A 12 14.60 1.45 -0.05
CA PHE A 12 14.44 1.14 1.36
C PHE A 12 12.99 0.80 1.70
N GLU A 13 12.75 -0.47 1.98
CA GLU A 13 11.50 -0.94 2.58
C GLU A 13 11.39 -0.40 4.01
N PHE A 14 10.26 0.27 4.31
CA PHE A 14 9.99 0.80 5.64
C PHE A 14 9.17 -0.20 6.46
N ILE A 15 8.06 -0.68 5.90
CA ILE A 15 7.21 -1.70 6.51
C ILE A 15 6.40 -2.44 5.44
N ASP A 16 6.18 -3.73 5.67
CA ASP A 16 5.24 -4.57 4.91
C ASP A 16 4.06 -4.95 5.82
N LEU A 17 2.86 -4.49 5.47
CA LEU A 17 1.62 -4.80 6.15
C LEU A 17 0.86 -5.95 5.46
N ILE A 18 1.50 -6.63 4.51
CA ILE A 18 0.97 -7.78 3.78
C ILE A 18 -0.26 -7.35 2.95
N ASN A 19 -1.00 -8.32 2.44
CA ASN A 19 -2.20 -8.11 1.65
C ASN A 19 -3.35 -7.61 2.53
N SER A 20 -3.97 -6.51 2.13
CA SER A 20 -5.13 -5.89 2.80
C SER A 20 -6.21 -5.51 1.78
N PRO A 21 -7.50 -5.51 2.16
CA PRO A 21 -8.56 -4.98 1.31
C PRO A 21 -8.53 -3.45 1.29
N PRO A 22 -9.17 -2.80 0.29
CA PRO A 22 -9.35 -1.35 0.32
C PRO A 22 -10.15 -0.92 1.55
N SER A 23 -9.60 0.00 2.35
CA SER A 23 -10.15 0.39 3.67
C SER A 23 -11.61 0.85 3.65
N ASN A 24 -12.07 1.40 2.52
CA ASN A 24 -13.41 1.97 2.37
C ASN A 24 -14.29 1.16 1.41
N SER A 25 -13.89 -0.08 1.08
CA SER A 25 -14.70 -1.00 0.28
C SER A 25 -15.66 -1.80 1.16
N PHE A 26 -16.60 -1.10 1.81
CA PHE A 26 -17.57 -1.72 2.71
C PHE A 26 -18.42 -2.79 2.00
N LEU A 27 -18.62 -3.93 2.68
CA LEU A 27 -19.40 -5.04 2.15
C LEU A 27 -20.88 -4.92 2.55
N SER A 28 -21.77 -5.21 1.61
CA SER A 28 -23.18 -5.51 1.92
C SER A 28 -23.33 -6.94 2.45
N LYS A 29 -24.47 -7.25 3.08
CA LYS A 29 -24.75 -8.61 3.61
C LYS A 29 -24.62 -9.69 2.54
N ASP A 30 -25.06 -9.40 1.31
CA ASP A 30 -24.99 -10.34 0.17
C ASP A 30 -23.57 -10.54 -0.37
N GLN A 31 -22.59 -9.75 0.09
CA GLN A 31 -21.19 -9.83 -0.33
C GLN A 31 -20.31 -10.60 0.66
N LEU A 32 -20.80 -10.92 1.87
CA LEU A 32 -19.99 -11.57 2.91
C LEU A 32 -19.43 -12.94 2.51
N ASN A 33 -20.13 -13.67 1.64
CA ASN A 33 -19.72 -14.99 1.15
C ASN A 33 -19.05 -14.92 -0.23
N LYS A 34 -18.78 -13.72 -0.75
CA LYS A 34 -18.13 -13.52 -2.05
C LYS A 34 -16.63 -13.25 -1.83
N PRO A 35 -15.78 -13.60 -2.80
CA PRO A 35 -14.38 -13.22 -2.75
C PRO A 35 -14.20 -11.70 -2.62
N GLU A 36 -13.34 -11.28 -1.69
CA GLU A 36 -12.92 -9.91 -1.53
C GLU A 36 -11.57 -9.67 -2.23
N LYS A 37 -11.35 -8.45 -2.74
CA LYS A 37 -10.09 -8.08 -3.39
C LYS A 37 -9.09 -7.62 -2.35
N PHE A 38 -7.89 -8.20 -2.40
CA PHE A 38 -6.78 -7.82 -1.55
C PHE A 38 -5.64 -7.27 -2.40
N TYR A 39 -4.90 -6.32 -1.86
CA TYR A 39 -3.74 -5.69 -2.48
C TYR A 39 -2.56 -5.68 -1.50
N PRO A 40 -1.31 -5.81 -1.98
CA PRO A 40 -0.14 -5.69 -1.12
C PRO A 40 -0.05 -4.27 -0.57
N LEU A 41 -0.03 -4.15 0.76
CA LEU A 41 0.14 -2.88 1.46
C LEU A 41 1.57 -2.79 1.99
N LYS A 42 2.43 -2.14 1.20
CA LYS A 42 3.86 -2.05 1.48
C LYS A 42 4.32 -0.62 1.29
N LEU A 43 5.11 -0.13 2.26
CA LEU A 43 5.58 1.25 2.29
C LEU A 43 7.10 1.30 2.16
N PHE A 44 7.58 2.34 1.48
CA PHE A 44 8.99 2.60 1.26
C PHE A 44 9.36 3.99 1.77
N MET A 45 10.59 4.13 2.25
CA MET A 45 11.15 5.43 2.62
C MET A 45 12.13 5.89 1.54
N CYS A 46 12.01 7.14 1.12
CA CYS A 46 13.03 7.77 0.29
C CYS A 46 14.23 8.20 1.13
N ASP A 47 15.44 7.76 0.77
CA ASP A 47 16.70 8.15 1.42
C ASP A 47 17.17 9.57 1.07
N LYS A 48 16.61 10.18 0.03
CA LYS A 48 16.95 11.55 -0.39
C LYS A 48 16.11 12.63 0.26
N CYS A 49 14.79 12.42 0.36
CA CYS A 49 13.85 13.44 0.87
C CYS A 49 13.05 12.99 2.09
N TYR A 50 13.30 11.78 2.61
CA TYR A 50 12.66 11.22 3.81
C TYR A 50 11.13 11.06 3.74
N LEU A 51 10.53 11.15 2.55
CA LEU A 51 9.13 10.84 2.36
C LEU A 51 8.90 9.33 2.47
N VAL A 52 8.05 8.93 3.41
CA VAL A 52 7.46 7.58 3.48
C VAL A 52 6.20 7.55 2.61
N GLN A 53 6.09 6.56 1.73
CA GLN A 53 5.02 6.46 0.74
C GLN A 53 4.68 5.03 0.34
#